data_AF-J2SQ92-F1
#
_entry.id   AF-J2SQ92-F1
#
_cell.length_a   1.000
_cell.length_b   1.000
_cell.length_c   1.000
_cell.angle_alpha   90.00
_cell.angle_beta   90.00
_cell.angle_gamma   90.00
#
_symmetry.space_group_name_H-M   'P 1'
#
loop_
_entity.id
_entity.type
_entity.pdbx_description
1 polymer ?
#
loop_
_entity_poly.entity_id
_entity_poly.type
_entity_poly.pdbx_seq_one_letter_code
_entity_poly.pdbx_strand_id
1 'polypeptide(L)'
;MQRDAWHGPASQGAAFDWPRTFAARGAGHLRPEHLRRRPQQARSGALHCFLLDCSASMRSDGNLARAKGLLLALMQEAYQRRDHVALLCFAGEVVELRLPPRRASAWNDDWVAPIAAGGGTPLALGVQRAGQLLAKSESRQRWLWLLTDGRSSENPARPEAADMACVVDFETARVPLHRARQLATHWDARYVVASNPNA
;
A
#
# COMPACT_ATOMS: atom_id res chain seq x y z
N MET A 1 25.93 41.91 -11.00
CA MET A 1 26.34 41.37 -9.69
C MET A 1 25.43 42.03 -8.66
N GLN A 2 24.68 41.38 -7.77
CA GLN A 2 24.53 39.99 -7.37
C GLN A 2 23.14 39.94 -6.69
N ARG A 3 22.32 38.92 -7.00
CA ARG A 3 20.98 38.75 -6.44
C ARG A 3 21.09 37.91 -5.17
N ASP A 4 20.76 38.48 -4.02
CA ASP A 4 20.62 37.71 -2.78
C ASP A 4 19.27 36.98 -2.79
N ALA A 5 19.34 35.67 -3.03
CA ALA A 5 18.21 34.76 -2.92
C ALA A 5 17.98 34.40 -1.45
N TRP A 6 16.95 34.98 -0.86
CA TRP A 6 16.36 34.47 0.38
C TRP A 6 15.77 33.08 0.14
N HIS A 7 16.37 32.04 0.72
CA HIS A 7 15.77 30.70 0.84
C HIS A 7 15.00 30.61 2.16
N GLY A 8 13.70 30.92 2.11
CA GLY A 8 12.77 30.58 3.19
C GLY A 8 12.27 29.13 3.06
N PRO A 9 11.97 28.44 4.17
CA PRO A 9 11.44 27.09 4.14
C PRO A 9 10.10 27.07 3.41
N ALA A 10 9.90 26.10 2.52
CA ALA A 10 8.68 25.88 1.78
C ALA A 10 7.52 25.60 2.76
N SER A 11 6.86 26.66 3.22
CA SER A 11 5.55 26.58 3.85
C SER A 11 4.62 25.86 2.88
N GLN A 12 3.97 24.80 3.35
CA GLN A 12 2.83 24.15 2.70
C GLN A 12 1.68 25.17 2.55
N GLY A 13 1.85 26.13 1.65
CA GLY A 13 0.84 27.09 1.27
C GLY A 13 -0.10 26.41 0.29
N ALA A 14 -1.40 26.57 0.53
CA ALA A 14 -2.44 26.11 -0.38
C ALA A 14 -2.05 26.40 -1.84
N ALA A 15 -1.94 25.36 -2.67
CA ALA A 15 -1.54 25.51 -4.06
C ALA A 15 -2.62 26.29 -4.83
N PHE A 16 -2.42 27.59 -5.01
CA PHE A 16 -3.28 28.42 -5.84
C PHE A 16 -3.03 28.15 -7.32
N ASP A 17 -4.09 28.18 -8.11
CA ASP A 17 -4.04 28.17 -9.57
C ASP A 17 -3.72 29.60 -10.02
N TRP A 18 -2.42 29.91 -10.09
CA TRP A 18 -1.96 31.25 -10.46
C TRP A 18 -2.46 31.70 -11.84
N PRO A 19 -2.46 30.86 -12.89
CA PRO A 19 -3.03 31.23 -14.19
C PRO A 19 -4.50 31.67 -14.09
N ARG A 20 -5.38 30.88 -13.44
CA ARG A 20 -6.80 31.25 -13.30
C ARG A 20 -7.01 32.41 -12.34
N THR A 21 -6.14 32.55 -11.34
CA THR A 21 -6.14 33.70 -10.41
C THR A 21 -5.83 35.00 -11.14
N PHE A 22 -4.81 35.00 -12.01
CA PHE A 22 -4.46 36.19 -12.80
C PHE A 22 -5.52 36.49 -13.87
N ALA A 23 -6.13 35.47 -14.47
CA ALA A 23 -7.26 35.65 -15.38
C ALA A 23 -8.47 36.28 -14.68
N ALA A 24 -8.79 35.85 -13.45
CA ALA A 24 -9.88 36.44 -12.65
C ALA A 24 -9.56 37.87 -12.16
N ARG A 25 -8.27 38.19 -11.94
CA ARG A 25 -7.82 39.53 -11.57
C ARG A 25 -7.91 40.53 -12.73
N GLY A 26 -7.60 40.09 -13.95
CA GLY A 26 -7.36 40.99 -15.08
C GLY A 26 -6.21 41.96 -14.83
N ALA A 27 -6.36 43.22 -15.26
CA ALA A 27 -5.39 44.30 -15.07
C ALA A 27 -5.49 45.00 -13.69
N GLY A 28 -6.42 44.59 -12.83
CA GLY A 28 -6.66 45.19 -11.53
C GLY A 28 -5.69 44.74 -10.43
N HIS A 29 -5.87 45.29 -9.23
CA HIS A 29 -5.14 44.85 -8.04
C HIS A 29 -5.59 43.44 -7.62
N LEU A 30 -4.67 42.61 -7.11
CA LEU A 30 -5.02 41.28 -6.62
C LEU A 30 -5.86 41.40 -5.35
N ARG A 31 -7.09 40.89 -5.40
CA ARG A 31 -8.03 40.84 -4.28
C ARG A 31 -8.27 39.39 -3.88
N PRO A 32 -8.68 39.11 -2.63
CA PRO A 32 -8.99 37.75 -2.17
C PRO A 32 -10.00 37.02 -3.07
N GLU A 33 -10.98 37.74 -3.61
CA GLU A 33 -12.00 37.24 -4.54
C GLU A 33 -11.45 36.70 -5.88
N HIS A 34 -10.24 37.12 -6.27
CA HIS A 34 -9.54 36.64 -7.47
C HIS A 34 -8.78 35.34 -7.22
N LEU A 35 -8.46 34.99 -5.97
CA LEU A 35 -7.70 33.79 -5.66
C LEU A 35 -8.48 32.56 -6.11
N ARG A 36 -7.92 31.84 -7.08
CA ARG A 36 -8.42 30.54 -7.52
C ARG A 36 -7.51 29.50 -6.89
N ARG A 37 -8.07 28.62 -6.06
CA ARG A 37 -7.33 27.45 -5.61
C ARG A 37 -7.18 26.50 -6.79
N ARG A 38 -5.99 25.89 -6.92
CA ARG A 38 -5.84 24.72 -7.77
C ARG A 38 -6.85 23.69 -7.26
N PRO A 39 -7.66 23.06 -8.12
CA PRO A 39 -8.44 21.92 -7.70
C PRO A 39 -7.43 20.92 -7.12
N GLN A 40 -7.43 20.80 -5.79
CA GLN A 40 -6.72 19.71 -5.15
C GLN A 40 -7.48 18.50 -5.65
N GLN A 41 -6.88 17.73 -6.55
CA GLN A 41 -7.47 16.52 -7.08
C GLN A 41 -7.98 15.76 -5.85
N ALA A 42 -9.30 15.66 -5.70
CA ALA A 42 -9.86 14.95 -4.58
C ALA A 42 -9.31 13.55 -4.72
N ARG A 43 -8.33 13.18 -3.88
CA ARG A 43 -7.75 11.84 -3.91
C ARG A 43 -8.93 10.91 -3.87
N SER A 44 -9.08 10.09 -4.90
CA SER A 44 -10.35 9.41 -5.21
C SER A 44 -10.67 8.24 -4.24
N GLY A 45 -10.20 8.33 -3.00
CA GLY A 45 -9.98 7.22 -2.08
C GLY A 45 -8.56 6.65 -2.23
N ALA A 46 -8.23 5.68 -1.40
CA ALA A 46 -7.03 4.86 -1.51
C ALA A 46 -7.27 3.62 -2.39
N LEU A 47 -6.17 3.05 -2.89
CA LEU A 47 -6.09 1.67 -3.36
C LEU A 47 -5.20 0.90 -2.39
N HIS A 48 -5.76 -0.11 -1.74
CA HIS A 48 -5.04 -1.05 -0.88
C HIS A 48 -4.73 -2.32 -1.69
N CYS A 49 -3.48 -2.49 -2.10
CA CYS A 49 -3.00 -3.72 -2.73
C CYS A 49 -2.41 -4.62 -1.66
N PHE A 50 -3.09 -5.74 -1.40
CA PHE A 50 -2.64 -6.77 -0.47
C PHE A 50 -1.86 -7.83 -1.22
N LEU A 51 -0.68 -8.15 -0.71
CA LEU A 51 0.20 -9.20 -1.17
C LEU A 51 0.32 -10.22 -0.03
N LEU A 52 -0.43 -11.32 -0.16
CA LEU A 52 -0.58 -12.34 0.87
C LEU A 52 0.31 -13.55 0.58
N ASP A 53 1.18 -13.87 1.52
CA ASP A 53 1.96 -15.11 1.53
C ASP A 53 1.06 -16.28 1.92
N CYS A 54 0.89 -17.22 0.99
CA CYS A 54 0.13 -18.46 1.14
C CYS A 54 1.04 -19.70 1.20
N SER A 55 2.33 -19.52 1.45
CA SER A 55 3.34 -20.59 1.54
C SER A 55 3.05 -21.60 2.66
N ALA A 56 3.79 -22.72 2.65
CA ALA A 56 3.63 -23.77 3.65
C ALA A 56 3.91 -23.31 5.09
N SER A 57 4.87 -22.39 5.28
CA SER A 57 5.19 -21.86 6.60
C SER A 57 4.10 -20.95 7.15
N MET A 58 3.43 -20.18 6.27
CA MET A 58 2.21 -19.46 6.62
C MET A 58 1.04 -20.39 6.95
N ARG A 59 0.91 -21.53 6.26
CA ARG A 59 -0.14 -22.53 6.59
C ARG A 59 0.12 -23.22 7.93
N SER A 60 1.39 -23.35 8.30
CA SER A 60 1.81 -23.90 9.58
C SER A 60 1.42 -22.94 10.71
N ASP A 61 1.15 -23.48 11.90
CA ASP A 61 0.85 -22.71 13.11
C ASP A 61 -0.35 -21.74 13.02
N GLY A 62 -1.21 -21.88 12.01
CA GLY A 62 -2.42 -21.07 11.83
C GLY A 62 -2.17 -19.63 11.33
N ASN A 63 -0.95 -19.28 10.90
CA ASN A 63 -0.62 -17.92 10.48
C ASN A 63 -1.43 -17.44 9.28
N LEU A 64 -1.72 -18.31 8.31
CA LEU A 64 -2.56 -17.99 7.17
C LEU A 64 -4.00 -17.68 7.59
N ALA A 65 -4.53 -18.39 8.60
CA ALA A 65 -5.85 -18.09 9.14
C ALA A 65 -5.89 -16.72 9.82
N ARG A 66 -4.84 -16.38 10.59
CA ARG A 66 -4.67 -15.06 11.20
C ARG A 66 -4.54 -13.95 10.14
N ALA A 67 -3.77 -14.21 9.08
CA ALA A 67 -3.60 -13.28 7.96
C ALA A 67 -4.91 -13.03 7.20
N LYS A 68 -5.72 -14.07 6.99
CA LYS A 68 -7.09 -13.93 6.45
C LYS A 68 -7.95 -13.05 7.35
N GLY A 69 -7.96 -13.29 8.67
CA GLY A 69 -8.73 -12.49 9.62
C GLY A 69 -8.34 -11.00 9.57
N LEU A 70 -7.04 -10.69 9.54
CA LEU A 70 -6.57 -9.33 9.38
C LEU A 70 -6.96 -8.73 8.02
N LEU A 71 -6.81 -9.49 6.94
CA LEU A 71 -7.20 -9.06 5.60
C LEU A 71 -8.69 -8.68 5.56
N LEU A 72 -9.57 -9.50 6.14
CA LEU A 72 -11.00 -9.21 6.25
C LEU A 72 -11.26 -7.91 7.01
N ALA A 73 -10.60 -7.70 8.15
CA ALA A 73 -10.73 -6.46 8.93
C ALA A 73 -10.27 -5.22 8.14
N LEU A 74 -9.14 -5.32 7.43
CA LEU A 74 -8.61 -4.23 6.59
C LEU A 74 -9.52 -3.94 5.39
N MET A 75 -10.11 -4.97 4.78
CA MET A 75 -11.06 -4.81 3.68
C MET A 75 -12.38 -4.18 4.15
N GLN A 76 -12.84 -4.53 5.35
CA GLN A 76 -14.01 -3.91 5.96
C GLN A 76 -13.78 -2.42 6.27
N GLU A 77 -12.58 -2.06 6.74
CA GLU A 77 -12.20 -0.65 6.91
C GLU A 77 -12.17 0.08 5.55
N ALA A 78 -11.57 -0.52 4.52
CA ALA A 78 -11.58 0.04 3.17
C ALA A 78 -13.00 0.20 2.60
N TYR A 79 -13.91 -0.75 2.89
CA TYR A 79 -15.32 -0.67 2.51
C TYR A 79 -16.01 0.55 3.12
N GLN A 80 -15.87 0.77 4.43
CA GLN A 80 -16.44 1.91 5.14
C GLN A 80 -15.93 3.24 4.57
N ARG A 81 -14.64 3.28 4.24
CA ARG A 81 -13.97 4.45 3.65
C ARG A 81 -14.24 4.64 2.16
N ARG A 82 -14.94 3.70 1.52
CA ARG A 82 -15.21 3.65 0.08
C ARG A 82 -13.92 3.58 -0.77
N ASP A 83 -12.88 3.00 -0.21
CA ASP A 83 -11.59 2.77 -0.85
C ASP A 83 -11.63 1.56 -1.80
N HIS A 84 -10.59 1.42 -2.61
CA HIS A 84 -10.40 0.28 -3.51
C HIS A 84 -9.43 -0.72 -2.91
N VAL A 85 -9.59 -1.98 -3.31
CA VAL A 85 -8.79 -3.11 -2.85
C VAL A 85 -8.37 -3.97 -4.03
N ALA A 86 -7.20 -4.60 -3.91
CA ALA A 86 -6.71 -5.66 -4.78
C ALA A 86 -6.00 -6.71 -3.91
N LEU A 87 -6.05 -7.97 -4.33
CA LEU A 87 -5.41 -9.08 -3.60
C LEU A 87 -4.60 -9.93 -4.56
N LEU A 88 -3.30 -9.97 -4.33
CA LEU A 88 -2.38 -10.94 -4.88
C LEU A 88 -2.06 -11.96 -3.78
N CYS A 89 -2.13 -13.24 -4.12
CA CYS A 89 -1.66 -14.31 -3.25
C CYS A 89 -0.46 -14.97 -3.93
N PHE A 90 0.55 -15.34 -3.15
CA PHE A 90 1.72 -16.03 -3.67
C PHE A 90 2.07 -17.24 -2.81
N ALA A 91 2.49 -18.32 -3.45
CA ALA A 91 2.98 -19.51 -2.78
C ALA A 91 3.79 -20.32 -3.79
N GLY A 92 4.85 -20.96 -3.31
CA GLY A 92 5.72 -21.75 -4.16
C GLY A 92 6.41 -20.90 -5.24
N GLU A 93 6.19 -21.25 -6.51
CA GLU A 93 6.62 -20.48 -7.69
C GLU A 93 5.47 -19.68 -8.34
N VAL A 94 4.32 -19.58 -7.67
CA VAL A 94 3.09 -19.00 -8.23
C VAL A 94 2.74 -17.69 -7.54
N VAL A 95 2.34 -16.69 -8.35
CA VAL A 95 1.64 -15.48 -7.92
C VAL A 95 0.30 -15.42 -8.64
N GLU A 96 -0.79 -15.21 -7.92
CA GLU A 96 -2.15 -15.21 -8.45
C GLU A 96 -2.88 -13.93 -8.05
N LEU A 97 -3.52 -13.26 -9.03
CA LEU A 97 -4.41 -12.14 -8.78
C LEU A 97 -5.79 -12.66 -8.39
N ARG A 98 -6.03 -12.77 -7.07
CA ARG A 98 -7.30 -13.25 -6.53
C ARG A 98 -8.40 -12.21 -6.60
N LEU A 99 -8.04 -10.94 -6.43
CA LEU A 99 -8.99 -9.83 -6.55
C LEU A 99 -8.36 -8.71 -7.38
N PRO A 100 -8.86 -8.44 -8.60
CA PRO A 100 -8.41 -7.28 -9.36
C PRO A 100 -8.79 -5.98 -8.64
N PRO A 101 -8.09 -4.86 -8.90
CA PRO A 101 -8.42 -3.57 -8.31
C PRO A 101 -9.89 -3.20 -8.53
N ARG A 102 -10.66 -3.13 -7.44
CA ARG A 102 -12.07 -2.76 -7.45
C ARG A 102 -12.45 -2.06 -6.15
N ARG A 103 -13.59 -1.37 -6.16
CA ARG A 103 -14.13 -0.79 -4.93
C ARG A 103 -14.39 -1.90 -3.91
N ALA A 104 -13.98 -1.67 -2.66
CA ALA A 104 -14.30 -2.60 -1.59
C ALA A 104 -15.83 -2.80 -1.52
N SER A 105 -16.25 -4.05 -1.28
CA SER A 105 -17.64 -4.45 -1.13
C SER A 105 -17.75 -5.34 0.10
N ALA A 106 -18.97 -5.49 0.64
CA ALA A 106 -19.23 -6.51 1.65
C ALA A 106 -18.70 -7.86 1.13
N TRP A 107 -17.84 -8.48 1.93
CA TRP A 107 -17.02 -9.61 1.53
C TRP A 107 -17.79 -10.93 1.66
N ASN A 108 -17.46 -11.92 0.83
CA ASN A 108 -17.89 -13.31 0.98
C ASN A 108 -16.62 -14.19 1.06
N ASP A 109 -16.51 -15.05 2.07
CA ASP A 109 -15.27 -15.71 2.53
C ASP A 109 -14.64 -16.71 1.54
N ASP A 110 -15.30 -16.97 0.41
CA ASP A 110 -14.98 -18.05 -0.53
C ASP A 110 -13.61 -17.91 -1.25
N TRP A 111 -12.95 -16.75 -1.20
CA TRP A 111 -11.87 -16.41 -2.13
C TRP A 111 -10.44 -16.71 -1.65
N VAL A 112 -10.26 -17.09 -0.38
CA VAL A 112 -8.94 -17.52 0.14
C VAL A 112 -8.86 -19.03 0.24
N ALA A 113 -9.26 -19.73 -0.82
CA ALA A 113 -8.90 -21.13 -0.99
C ALA A 113 -7.36 -21.28 -0.95
N PRO A 114 -6.81 -22.34 -0.32
CA PRO A 114 -5.37 -22.56 -0.31
C PRO A 114 -4.83 -22.60 -1.73
N ILE A 115 -3.73 -21.89 -2.01
CA ILE A 115 -2.98 -22.10 -3.24
C ILE A 115 -2.30 -23.46 -3.11
N ALA A 116 -2.63 -24.39 -4.00
CA ALA A 116 -1.92 -25.65 -4.15
C ALA A 116 -0.56 -25.36 -4.80
N ALA A 117 0.45 -25.04 -3.98
CA ALA A 117 1.82 -24.85 -4.45
C ALA A 117 2.82 -25.43 -3.44
N GLY A 118 3.81 -26.15 -3.98
CA GLY A 118 4.98 -26.67 -3.26
C GLY A 118 6.26 -26.02 -3.80
N GLY A 119 7.21 -25.76 -2.89
CA GLY A 119 8.58 -25.28 -3.17
C GLY A 119 8.70 -23.80 -3.55
N GLY A 120 9.60 -23.05 -2.90
CA GLY A 120 9.88 -21.64 -3.20
C GLY A 120 8.90 -20.63 -2.57
N THR A 121 9.24 -19.34 -2.59
CA THR A 121 8.33 -18.24 -2.24
C THR A 121 8.71 -17.07 -3.14
N PRO A 122 7.89 -16.68 -4.13
CA PRO A 122 8.29 -15.78 -5.20
C PRO A 122 7.92 -14.35 -4.80
N LEU A 123 8.46 -13.91 -3.67
CA LEU A 123 8.21 -12.59 -3.09
C LEU A 123 8.61 -11.50 -4.08
N ALA A 124 9.75 -11.63 -4.76
CA ALA A 124 10.19 -10.65 -5.75
C ALA A 124 9.19 -10.49 -6.90
N LEU A 125 8.70 -11.62 -7.45
CA LEU A 125 7.66 -11.61 -8.50
C LEU A 125 6.33 -11.04 -7.99
N GLY A 126 5.95 -11.36 -6.75
CA GLY A 126 4.76 -10.83 -6.10
C GLY A 126 4.81 -9.31 -5.97
N VAL A 127 5.94 -8.79 -5.50
CA VAL A 127 6.21 -7.35 -5.35
C VAL A 127 6.20 -6.64 -6.70
N GLN A 128 6.82 -7.23 -7.73
CA GLN A 128 6.80 -6.70 -9.09
C GLN A 128 5.36 -6.57 -9.64
N ARG A 129 4.55 -7.63 -9.52
CA ARG A 129 3.15 -7.61 -10.00
C ARG A 129 2.28 -6.64 -9.21
N ALA A 130 2.50 -6.52 -7.90
CA ALA A 130 1.82 -5.51 -7.09
C ALA A 130 2.17 -4.09 -7.56
N GLY A 131 3.46 -3.83 -7.83
CA GLY A 131 3.91 -2.56 -8.42
C GLY A 131 3.21 -2.21 -9.73
N GLN A 132 3.06 -3.19 -10.64
CA GLN A 132 2.35 -3.00 -11.91
C GLN A 132 0.86 -2.67 -11.72
N LEU A 133 0.20 -3.26 -10.71
CA LEU A 133 -1.19 -2.93 -10.39
C LEU A 133 -1.33 -1.52 -9.81
N LEU A 134 -0.43 -1.14 -8.90
CA LEU A 134 -0.41 0.17 -8.28
C LEU A 134 -0.12 1.28 -9.31
N ALA A 135 0.79 1.04 -10.25
CA ALA A 135 1.15 1.99 -11.30
C ALA A 135 -0.06 2.38 -12.17
N LYS A 136 -1.02 1.47 -12.36
CA LYS A 136 -2.25 1.73 -13.15
C LYS A 136 -3.27 2.63 -12.43
N SER A 137 -3.03 3.02 -11.18
CA SER A 137 -4.01 3.75 -10.34
C SER A 137 -3.49 5.11 -9.85
N GLU A 138 -3.13 5.98 -10.78
CA GLU A 138 -2.44 7.27 -10.50
C GLU A 138 -3.30 8.31 -9.77
N SER A 139 -4.64 8.21 -9.83
CA SER A 139 -5.56 9.16 -9.20
C SER A 139 -5.92 8.84 -7.74
N ARG A 140 -5.33 7.79 -7.17
CA ARG A 140 -5.57 7.28 -5.82
C ARG A 140 -4.28 7.31 -5.01
N GLN A 141 -4.42 7.40 -3.69
CA GLN A 141 -3.29 7.06 -2.81
C GLN A 141 -3.09 5.56 -2.81
N ARG A 142 -1.86 5.09 -3.03
CA ARG A 142 -1.53 3.68 -3.27
C ARG A 142 -0.81 3.08 -2.06
N TRP A 143 -1.45 2.10 -1.44
CA TRP A 143 -0.90 1.35 -0.32
C TRP A 143 -0.53 -0.06 -0.76
N LEU A 144 0.70 -0.48 -0.47
CA LEU A 144 1.12 -1.87 -0.53
C LEU A 144 1.10 -2.48 0.88
N TRP A 145 0.47 -3.64 1.02
CA TRP A 145 0.45 -4.41 2.26
C TRP A 145 1.04 -5.79 1.98
N LEU A 146 2.19 -6.10 2.57
CA LEU A 146 2.80 -7.43 2.53
C LEU A 146 2.45 -8.17 3.82
N LEU A 147 1.81 -9.33 3.71
CA LEU A 147 1.46 -10.21 4.84
C LEU A 147 2.28 -11.49 4.70
N THR A 148 3.28 -11.70 5.56
CA THR A 148 4.23 -12.83 5.48
C THR A 148 4.80 -13.17 6.84
N ASP A 149 5.31 -14.39 7.01
CA ASP A 149 6.12 -14.82 8.16
C ASP A 149 7.64 -14.62 7.91
N GLY A 150 8.01 -14.02 6.78
CA GLY A 150 9.40 -13.69 6.47
C GLY A 150 10.29 -14.90 6.17
N ARG A 151 9.74 -16.04 5.73
CA ARG A 151 10.57 -17.22 5.43
C ARG A 151 11.34 -17.14 4.12
N SER A 152 10.90 -16.32 3.16
CA SER A 152 11.68 -16.05 1.94
C SER A 152 13.04 -15.40 2.28
N SER A 153 14.08 -15.75 1.54
CA SER A 153 15.39 -15.09 1.59
C SER A 153 15.51 -13.94 0.58
N GLU A 154 14.51 -13.74 -0.27
CA GLU A 154 14.52 -12.66 -1.25
C GLU A 154 14.40 -11.29 -0.56
N ASN A 155 15.08 -10.29 -1.12
CA ASN A 155 15.01 -8.90 -0.66
C ASN A 155 14.71 -7.97 -1.85
N PRO A 156 13.50 -8.02 -2.42
CA PRO A 156 13.15 -7.16 -3.55
C PRO A 156 13.07 -5.69 -3.11
N ALA A 157 13.26 -4.77 -4.05
CA ALA A 157 13.07 -3.34 -3.81
C ALA A 157 11.58 -3.02 -3.60
N ARG A 158 11.30 -1.96 -2.83
CA ARG A 158 9.95 -1.42 -2.69
C ARG A 158 9.45 -0.96 -4.07
N PRO A 159 8.20 -1.28 -4.47
CA PRO A 159 7.67 -0.75 -5.73
C PRO A 159 7.56 0.78 -5.69
N GLU A 160 8.12 1.45 -6.70
CA GLU A 160 8.10 2.91 -6.80
C GLU A 160 6.66 3.47 -6.83
N ALA A 161 5.72 2.72 -7.40
CA ALA A 161 4.31 3.10 -7.46
C ALA A 161 3.59 3.03 -6.11
N ALA A 162 4.21 2.47 -5.06
CA ALA A 162 3.62 2.43 -3.73
C ALA A 162 3.93 3.72 -2.96
N ASP A 163 2.93 4.61 -2.82
CA ASP A 163 3.06 5.82 -2.01
C ASP A 163 3.30 5.47 -0.53
N MET A 164 2.67 4.39 -0.06
CA MET A 164 2.82 3.83 1.28
C MET A 164 3.07 2.33 1.20
N ALA A 165 3.92 1.81 2.09
CA ALA A 165 4.15 0.37 2.25
C ALA A 165 4.00 -0.04 3.73
N CYS A 166 3.40 -1.20 3.95
CA CYS A 166 3.23 -1.83 5.25
C CYS A 166 3.63 -3.30 5.14
N VAL A 167 4.46 -3.78 6.07
CA VAL A 167 4.82 -5.19 6.22
C VAL A 167 4.23 -5.69 7.54
N VAL A 168 3.33 -6.66 7.42
CA VAL A 168 2.73 -7.36 8.55
C VAL A 168 3.42 -8.70 8.72
N ASP A 169 4.06 -8.86 9.88
CA ASP A 169 4.88 -9.99 10.23
C ASP A 169 4.09 -11.01 11.06
N PHE A 170 3.97 -12.22 10.52
CA PHE A 170 3.31 -13.36 11.17
C PHE A 170 4.31 -14.35 11.76
N GLU A 171 5.60 -14.02 11.88
CA GLU A 171 6.60 -14.91 12.46
C GLU A 171 6.28 -15.25 13.93
N THR A 172 6.14 -16.55 14.21
CA THR A 172 5.83 -17.11 15.54
C THR A 172 6.91 -18.05 16.06
N ALA A 173 8.02 -18.21 15.33
CA ALA A 173 9.07 -19.16 15.70
C ALA A 173 9.78 -18.78 17.01
N ARG A 174 10.15 -19.80 17.80
CA ARG A 174 10.93 -19.64 19.04
C ARG A 174 12.24 -18.88 18.82
N VAL A 175 12.87 -19.11 17.67
CA VAL A 175 14.04 -18.37 17.20
C VAL A 175 13.65 -17.64 15.92
N PRO A 176 13.31 -16.34 16.00
CA PRO A 176 12.87 -15.56 14.85
C PRO A 176 14.02 -15.21 13.91
N LEU A 177 13.75 -15.24 12.60
CA LEU A 177 14.67 -14.82 11.54
C LEU A 177 14.62 -13.31 11.30
N HIS A 178 13.53 -12.64 11.68
CA HIS A 178 13.33 -11.19 11.56
C HIS A 178 13.44 -10.62 10.13
N ARG A 179 13.28 -11.46 9.10
CA ARG A 179 13.42 -11.01 7.70
C ARG A 179 12.32 -10.07 7.26
N ALA A 180 11.08 -10.26 7.73
CA ALA A 180 9.99 -9.32 7.46
C ALA A 180 10.32 -7.92 8.02
N ARG A 181 10.93 -7.85 9.21
CA ARG A 181 11.42 -6.60 9.80
C ARG A 181 12.56 -5.97 8.99
N GLN A 182 13.52 -6.77 8.55
CA GLN A 182 14.62 -6.32 7.71
C GLN A 182 14.10 -5.73 6.39
N LEU A 183 13.17 -6.41 5.73
CA LEU A 183 12.53 -5.95 4.51
C LEU A 183 11.76 -4.64 4.75
N ALA A 184 10.99 -4.55 5.84
CA ALA A 184 10.28 -3.33 6.20
C ALA A 184 11.23 -2.14 6.39
N THR A 185 12.39 -2.38 7.03
CA THR A 185 13.43 -1.38 7.21
C THR A 185 14.03 -0.96 5.87
N HIS A 186 14.34 -1.92 4.99
CA HIS A 186 14.87 -1.65 3.65
C HIS A 186 13.90 -0.83 2.80
N TRP A 187 12.60 -1.02 2.99
CA TRP A 187 11.54 -0.30 2.25
C TRP A 187 11.14 1.04 2.84
N ASP A 188 11.68 1.42 4.00
CA ASP A 188 11.13 2.49 4.85
C ASP A 188 9.59 2.34 4.99
N ALA A 189 9.18 1.09 5.27
CA ALA A 189 7.79 0.68 5.37
C ALA A 189 7.36 0.61 6.83
N ARG A 190 6.07 0.81 7.07
CA ARG A 190 5.48 0.56 8.38
C ARG A 190 5.60 -0.94 8.70
N TYR A 191 6.23 -1.28 9.82
CA TYR A 191 6.31 -2.65 10.31
C TYR A 191 5.25 -2.88 11.38
N VAL A 192 4.50 -3.97 11.26
CA VAL A 192 3.47 -4.39 12.21
C VAL A 192 3.67 -5.87 12.53
N VAL A 193 3.75 -6.22 13.81
CA VAL A 193 3.69 -7.63 14.21
C VAL A 193 2.23 -8.02 14.31
N ALA A 194 1.85 -9.13 13.68
CA ALA A 194 0.56 -9.75 13.95
C ALA A 194 0.57 -10.24 15.39
N SER A 195 0.02 -9.47 16.32
CA SER A 195 -0.18 -9.89 17.69
C SER A 195 -1.32 -10.91 17.77
N ASN A 196 -1.30 -11.75 18.81
CA ASN A 196 -2.40 -12.65 19.11
C ASN A 196 -3.53 -11.81 19.71
N PRO A 197 -4.79 -11.87 19.24
CA PRO A 197 -5.88 -11.14 19.87
C PRO A 197 -6.21 -11.60 21.30
N ASN A 198 -5.60 -12.69 21.77
CA ASN A 198 -5.76 -13.25 23.12
C ASN A 198 -4.39 -13.42 23.82
N ALA A 199 -3.65 -12.33 24.03
CA ALA A 199 -2.55 -12.29 24.99
C ALA A 199 -2.97 -11.45 26.20
#